data_AF-A0A378A2Y4-F1
#
_entry.id   AF-A0A378A2Y4-F1
#
_cell.length_a   1.000
_cell.length_b   1.000
_cell.length_c   1.000
_cell.angle_alpha   90.00
_cell.angle_beta   90.00
_cell.angle_gamma   90.00
#
_symmetry.space_group_name_H-M   'P 1'
#
loop_
_entity.id
_entity.type
_entity.pdbx_description
1 polymer ?
#
loop_
_entity_poly.entity_id
_entity_poly.type
_entity_poly.pdbx_seq_one_letter_code
_entity_poly.pdbx_strand_id
1 'polypeptide(L)' 'MTLSQVLYSLWLGANLQAKITRSATPLESALAHAKQIIAAPAV' A
#
# COMPACT_ATOMS: atom_id res chain seq x y z
N MET A 1 5.83 -3.55 16.91
CA MET A 1 5.07 -4.48 16.05
C MET A 1 3.84 -3.78 15.46
N THR A 2 4.01 -2.87 14.50
CA THR A 2 2.87 -2.06 14.00
C THR A 2 2.95 -1.82 12.50
N LEU A 3 4.12 -1.44 11.98
CA LEU A 3 4.28 -1.08 10.57
C LEU A 3 4.02 -2.23 9.58
N SER A 4 4.48 -3.43 9.90
CA SER A 4 4.28 -4.62 9.06
C SER A 4 2.81 -4.99 8.92
N GLN A 5 2.02 -4.87 10.01
CA GLN A 5 0.59 -5.13 9.98
C GLN A 5 -0.18 -4.07 9.19
N VAL A 6 0.24 -2.80 9.28
CA VAL A 6 -0.31 -1.69 8.48
C VAL A 6 -0.03 -1.90 7.00
N LEU A 7 1.22 -2.23 6.64
CA LEU A 7 1.60 -2.53 5.25
C LEU A 7 0.82 -3.74 4.70
N TYR A 8 0.64 -4.79 5.51
CA TYR A 8 -0.14 -5.96 5.11
C TYR A 8 -1.60 -5.61 4.84
N SER A 9 -2.24 -4.86 5.74
CA SER A 9 -3.64 -4.45 5.60
C SER A 9 -3.83 -3.53 4.39
N LEU A 10 -2.88 -2.60 4.17
CA LEU A 10 -2.83 -1.74 2.99
C LEU A 10 -2.78 -2.57 1.70
N TRP A 11 -1.91 -3.59 1.68
CA TRP A 11 -1.73 -4.42 0.49
C TRP A 11 -2.91 -5.35 0.22
N LEU A 12 -3.52 -5.89 1.27
CA LEU A 12 -4.75 -6.67 1.17
C LEU A 12 -5.90 -5.83 0.61
N GLY A 13 -6.11 -4.61 1.11
CA GLY A 13 -7.15 -3.70 0.63
C GLY A 13 -6.98 -3.29 -0.83
N ALA A 14 -5.75 -2.95 -1.23
CA ALA A 14 -5.43 -2.59 -2.61
C ALA A 14 -5.67 -3.76 -3.59
N ASN A 15 -5.29 -4.98 -3.22
CA ASN A 15 -5.55 -6.17 -4.03
C ASN A 15 -7.05 -6.45 -4.19
N LEU A 16 -7.81 -6.31 -3.10
CA LEU A 16 -9.27 -6.48 -3.16
C LEU A 16 -9.91 -5.45 -4.09
N GLN A 17 -9.53 -4.17 -3.95
CA GLN A 17 -10.05 -3.10 -4.78
C GLN A 17 -9.67 -3.29 -6.25
N ALA A 18 -8.42 -3.65 -6.53
CA ALA A 18 -7.93 -3.92 -7.89
C ALA A 18 -8.71 -5.08 -8.55
N LYS A 19 -9.03 -6.13 -7.80
CA LYS A 19 -9.85 -7.25 -8.29
C LYS A 19 -11.29 -6.83 -8.60
N ILE A 20 -11.89 -5.98 -7.76
CA ILE A 20 -13.27 -5.48 -7.94
C ILE A 20 -13.34 -4.57 -9.16
N THR A 21 -12.39 -3.62 -9.29
CA THR A 21 -12.39 -2.61 -10.35
C THR A 21 -11.73 -3.09 -11.64
N ARG A 22 -11.11 -4.29 -11.62
CA ARG A 22 -10.27 -4.82 -12.71
C ARG A 22 -9.21 -3.82 -13.16
N SER A 23 -8.67 -3.05 -12.22
CA SER A 23 -7.69 -2.01 -12.47
C SER A 23 -6.46 -2.18 -11.58
N ALA A 24 -5.28 -1.90 -12.13
CA ALA A 24 -4.03 -1.89 -11.37
C ALA A 24 -3.83 -0.59 -10.55
N THR A 25 -4.62 0.45 -10.79
CA THR A 25 -4.48 1.75 -10.12
C THR A 25 -4.47 1.70 -8.58
N PRO A 26 -5.25 0.83 -7.89
CA PRO A 26 -5.17 0.71 -6.43
C PRO A 26 -3.85 0.14 -5.93
N LEU A 27 -3.24 -0.79 -6.69
CA LEU A 27 -1.94 -1.39 -6.36
C LEU A 27 -0.82 -0.36 -6.52
N GLU A 28 -0.83 0.42 -7.61
CA GLU A 28 0.14 1.50 -7.82
C GLU A 28 0.06 2.56 -6.71
N SER A 29 -1.16 2.92 -6.32
CA SER A 29 -1.42 3.89 -5.26
C SER A 29 -0.92 3.40 -3.90
N ALA A 30 -1.21 2.16 -3.54
CA ALA A 30 -0.75 1.58 -2.28
C ALA A 30 0.77 1.35 -2.26
N LEU A 31 1.41 1.05 -3.40
CA LEU A 31 2.88 1.01 -3.50
C LEU A 31 3.50 2.40 -3.28
N ALA A 32 2.94 3.45 -3.87
CA ALA A 32 3.41 4.82 -3.66
C ALA A 32 3.31 5.22 -2.16
N HIS A 33 2.20 4.88 -1.51
CA HIS A 33 2.02 5.13 -0.08
C HIS A 33 3.01 4.32 0.77
N ALA A 34 3.22 3.04 0.47
CA ALA A 34 4.20 2.21 1.17
C ALA A 34 5.61 2.80 1.09
N LYS A 35 6.01 3.31 -0.09
CA LYS A 35 7.31 3.98 -0.27
C LYS A 35 7.45 5.23 0.60
N GLN A 36 6.39 6.03 0.73
CA GLN A 36 6.40 7.21 1.60
C GLN A 36 6.45 6.83 3.09
N ILE A 37 5.73 5.78 3.49
CA ILE A 37 5.69 5.30 4.88
C ILE A 37 7.02 4.70 5.32
N ILE A 38 7.73 4.02 4.41
CA ILE A 38 9.02 3.39 4.69
C ILE A 38 10.19 4.36 4.48
N ALA A 39 9.98 5.48 3.78
CA ALA A 39 11.02 6.46 3.53
C ALA A 39 11.61 6.96 4.87
N ALA A 40 12.94 6.96 4.95
CA ALA A 40 13.64 7.56 6.08
C ALA A 40 13.33 9.06 6.14
N PRO A 41 13.18 9.65 7.34
CA PRO A 41 12.98 11.09 7.46
C PRO A 41 14.13 11.82 6.76
N ALA A 42 13.80 12.81 5.93
CA ALA A 42 14.80 13.67 5.32
C ALA A 42 15.59 14.38 6.44
N VAL A 43 16.91 14.30 6.36
CA VAL A 43 17.86 15.00 7.24
C VAL A 43 17.64 16.50 7.20
#